data_AF-A0A3P2R9H6-F1
#
_entry.id   AF-A0A3P2R9H6-F1
#
_cell.length_a   1.000
_cell.length_b   1.000
_cell.length_c   1.000
_cell.angle_alpha   90.00
_cell.angle_beta   90.00
_cell.angle_gamma   90.00
#
_symmetry.space_group_name_H-M   'P 1'
#
loop_
_entity.id
_entity.type
_entity.pdbx_description
1 polymer ?
#
loop_
_entity_poly.entity_id
_entity_poly.type
_entity_poly.pdbx_seq_one_letter_code
_entity_poly.pdbx_strand_id
1 'polypeptide(L)'
;MSKQSDLSEQINHDFSEVTDLLVALGDKKRLEILSKLITAYHQEPLCVKDLTELTNLSRPAVSHHLKILKDAGIINYTKQGTQSYYYIDNVQSNIDKMQHLTNDLLKITC
;
A
#
# COMPACT_ATOMS: atom_id res chain seq x y z
N MET A 1 -23.94 -6.18 28.55
CA MET A 1 -24.03 -7.07 27.38
C MET A 1 -24.01 -6.31 26.04
N SER A 2 -24.38 -5.02 25.99
CA SER A 2 -24.46 -4.21 24.76
C SER A 2 -23.13 -3.57 24.29
N LYS A 3 -22.18 -3.25 25.18
CA LYS A 3 -20.92 -2.57 24.78
C LYS A 3 -19.90 -3.45 24.04
N GLN A 4 -20.02 -4.77 24.15
CA GLN A 4 -19.03 -5.71 23.61
C GLN A 4 -19.38 -6.20 22.19
N SER A 5 -20.66 -6.19 21.80
CA SER A 5 -21.09 -6.44 20.42
C SER A 5 -20.61 -5.31 19.50
N ASP A 6 -20.81 -4.05 19.93
CA ASP A 6 -20.53 -2.86 19.12
C ASP A 6 -19.03 -2.72 18.80
N LEU A 7 -18.14 -3.07 19.73
CA LEU A 7 -16.69 -3.00 19.51
C LEU A 7 -16.20 -4.09 18.52
N SER A 8 -16.79 -5.29 18.58
CA SER A 8 -16.43 -6.36 17.65
C SER A 8 -16.89 -6.07 16.22
N GLU A 9 -18.05 -5.42 16.06
CA GLU A 9 -18.54 -4.96 14.76
C GLU A 9 -17.66 -3.85 14.19
N GLN A 10 -17.25 -2.88 15.01
CA GLN A 10 -16.31 -1.83 14.60
C GLN A 10 -14.98 -2.42 14.11
N ILE A 11 -14.39 -3.36 14.84
CA ILE A 11 -13.11 -3.97 14.45
C ILE A 11 -13.24 -4.75 13.14
N ASN A 12 -14.35 -5.47 12.94
CA ASN A 12 -14.59 -6.15 11.66
C ASN A 12 -14.73 -5.16 10.50
N HIS A 13 -15.34 -4.00 10.73
CA HIS A 13 -15.38 -2.92 9.75
C HIS A 13 -13.98 -2.37 9.47
N ASP A 14 -13.19 -2.06 10.50
CA ASP A 14 -11.82 -1.57 10.37
C ASP A 14 -10.93 -2.58 9.63
N PHE A 15 -11.08 -3.88 9.88
CA PHE A 15 -10.40 -4.93 9.12
C PHE A 15 -10.74 -4.87 7.63
N SER A 16 -12.01 -4.68 7.29
CA SER A 16 -12.43 -4.50 5.89
C SER A 16 -11.75 -3.29 5.26
N GLU A 17 -11.65 -2.18 6.00
CA GLU A 17 -11.06 -0.92 5.52
C GLU A 17 -9.54 -0.98 5.27
N VAL A 18 -8.82 -1.89 5.94
CA VAL A 18 -7.37 -2.08 5.76
C VAL A 18 -7.01 -3.33 4.96
N THR A 19 -7.97 -4.18 4.59
CA THR A 19 -7.68 -5.49 3.97
C THR A 19 -6.82 -5.35 2.71
N ASP A 20 -7.20 -4.46 1.79
CA ASP A 20 -6.46 -4.26 0.54
C ASP A 20 -5.05 -3.72 0.79
N LEU A 21 -4.89 -2.82 1.77
CA LEU A 21 -3.60 -2.31 2.20
C LEU A 21 -2.70 -3.43 2.74
N LEU A 22 -3.23 -4.26 3.64
CA LEU A 22 -2.49 -5.38 4.24
C LEU A 22 -2.11 -6.43 3.20
N VAL A 23 -3.03 -6.79 2.31
CA VAL A 23 -2.76 -7.73 1.20
C VAL A 23 -1.70 -7.16 0.26
N ALA A 24 -1.77 -5.88 -0.07
CA ALA A 24 -0.78 -5.24 -0.92
C ALA A 24 0.61 -5.18 -0.26
N LEU A 25 0.69 -4.89 1.04
CA LEU A 25 1.96 -4.83 1.79
C LEU A 25 2.50 -6.22 2.19
N GLY A 26 1.67 -7.26 2.22
CA GLY A 26 2.06 -8.62 2.61
C GLY A 26 2.93 -9.38 1.60
N ASP A 27 3.31 -8.78 0.48
CA ASP A 27 4.10 -9.41 -0.58
C ASP A 27 5.49 -8.81 -0.70
N LYS A 28 6.49 -9.68 -0.62
CA LYS A 28 7.90 -9.31 -0.62
C LYS A 28 8.32 -8.54 -1.89
N LYS A 29 7.77 -8.88 -3.06
CA LYS A 29 8.13 -8.22 -4.33
C LYS A 29 7.49 -6.84 -4.44
N ARG A 30 6.28 -6.66 -3.90
CA ARG A 30 5.66 -5.34 -3.76
C ARG A 30 6.45 -4.45 -2.79
N LEU A 31 6.89 -4.99 -1.65
CA LEU A 31 7.76 -4.26 -0.73
C LEU A 31 9.12 -3.89 -1.36
N GLU A 32 9.68 -4.77 -2.19
CA GLU A 32 10.90 -4.48 -2.96
C GLU A 32 10.69 -3.31 -3.94
N ILE A 33 9.58 -3.27 -4.67
CA ILE A 33 9.21 -2.15 -5.56
C ILE A 33 9.06 -0.85 -4.76
N LEU A 34 8.32 -0.86 -3.64
CA LEU A 34 8.14 0.31 -2.78
C LEU A 34 9.49 0.82 -2.25
N SER A 35 10.40 -0.08 -1.86
CA SER A 35 11.74 0.28 -1.43
C SER A 35 12.53 1.02 -2.53
N LYS A 36 12.40 0.60 -3.80
CA LYS A 36 13.02 1.33 -4.93
C LYS A 36 12.42 2.73 -5.11
N LEU A 37 11.09 2.86 -5.03
CA LEU A 37 10.41 4.15 -5.12
C LEU A 37 10.83 5.10 -3.97
N ILE A 38 10.93 4.60 -2.74
CA ILE A 38 11.39 5.38 -1.58
C ILE A 38 12.84 5.84 -1.77
N THR A 39 13.72 4.94 -2.24
CA THR A 39 15.13 5.28 -2.48
C THR A 39 15.26 6.38 -3.54
N ALA A 40 14.41 6.37 -4.56
CA ALA A 40 14.45 7.31 -5.67
C ALA A 40 13.67 8.62 -5.42
N TYR A 41 12.93 8.74 -4.31
CA TYR A 41 11.98 9.84 -4.04
C TYR A 41 12.58 11.25 -4.16
N HIS A 42 13.86 11.43 -3.80
CA HIS A 42 14.58 12.71 -3.91
C HIS A 42 15.52 12.81 -5.12
N GLN A 43 15.56 11.80 -5.99
CA GLN A 43 16.53 11.69 -7.07
C GLN A 43 15.85 11.77 -8.44
N GLU A 44 15.18 10.70 -8.85
CA GLU A 44 14.57 10.59 -10.17
C GLU A 44 13.28 9.76 -10.09
N PRO A 45 12.18 10.19 -10.73
CA PRO A 45 10.96 9.41 -10.75
C PRO A 45 11.17 8.11 -11.56
N LEU A 46 10.64 6.99 -11.06
CA LEU A 46 10.81 5.68 -11.70
C LEU A 46 9.60 5.29 -12.55
N CYS A 47 9.85 4.82 -13.77
CA CYS A 47 8.84 4.22 -14.63
C CYS A 47 8.87 2.68 -14.56
N VAL A 48 7.98 2.01 -15.30
CA VAL A 48 7.91 0.53 -15.35
C VAL A 48 9.24 -0.08 -15.84
N LYS A 49 9.91 0.57 -16.79
CA LYS A 49 11.19 0.08 -17.33
C LYS A 49 12.27 0.09 -16.24
N ASP A 50 12.42 1.20 -15.54
CA ASP A 50 13.43 1.35 -14.48
C ASP A 50 13.18 0.36 -13.35
N LEU A 51 11.91 0.20 -12.94
CA LEU A 51 11.53 -0.78 -11.92
C LEU A 51 11.79 -2.22 -12.35
N THR A 52 11.63 -2.55 -13.64
CA THR A 52 11.96 -3.87 -14.20
C THR A 52 13.46 -4.14 -14.05
N GLU A 53 14.30 -3.17 -14.39
CA GLU A 53 15.76 -3.27 -14.28
C GLU A 53 16.22 -3.35 -12.82
N LEU A 54 15.61 -2.58 -11.92
CA LEU A 54 16.00 -2.51 -10.51
C LEU A 54 15.56 -3.70 -9.64
N THR A 55 14.54 -4.44 -10.07
CA THR A 55 13.93 -5.55 -9.27
C THR A 55 14.17 -6.93 -9.87
N ASN A 56 14.78 -7.02 -11.06
CA ASN A 56 14.90 -8.26 -11.84
C ASN A 56 13.56 -8.99 -12.07
N LEU A 57 12.45 -8.25 -12.06
CA LEU A 57 11.12 -8.77 -12.39
C LEU A 57 10.84 -8.55 -13.88
N SER A 58 9.94 -9.35 -14.44
CA SER A 58 9.47 -9.10 -15.80
C SER A 58 8.56 -7.86 -15.86
N ARG A 59 8.52 -7.17 -17.01
CA ARG A 59 7.63 -6.00 -17.21
C ARG A 59 6.16 -6.31 -16.88
N PRO A 60 5.58 -7.46 -17.27
CA PRO A 60 4.22 -7.83 -16.86
C PRO A 60 4.07 -7.97 -15.33
N ALA A 61 5.05 -8.58 -14.65
CA ALA A 61 5.02 -8.73 -13.20
C ALA A 61 5.08 -7.37 -12.49
N VAL A 62 5.98 -6.48 -12.91
CA VAL A 62 6.06 -5.10 -12.37
C VAL A 62 4.73 -4.37 -12.58
N SER A 63 4.17 -4.42 -13.79
CA SER A 63 2.88 -3.75 -14.08
C SER A 63 1.74 -4.29 -13.23
N HIS A 64 1.71 -5.61 -13.00
CA HIS A 64 0.72 -6.24 -12.14
C HIS A 64 0.86 -5.79 -10.68
N HIS A 65 2.08 -5.77 -10.14
CA HIS A 65 2.34 -5.30 -8.78
C HIS A 65 2.00 -3.81 -8.60
N LEU A 66 2.36 -2.97 -9.58
CA LEU A 66 2.02 -1.54 -9.55
C LEU A 66 0.51 -1.32 -9.58
N LYS A 67 -0.23 -2.14 -10.34
CA LYS A 67 -1.70 -2.10 -10.33
C LYS A 67 -2.25 -2.38 -8.94
N ILE A 68 -1.82 -3.47 -8.28
CA ILE A 68 -2.28 -3.82 -6.93
C ILE A 68 -1.95 -2.72 -5.93
N LEU A 69 -0.71 -2.21 -5.95
CA LEU A 69 -0.27 -1.12 -5.07
C LEU A 69 -1.10 0.16 -5.27
N LYS A 70 -1.44 0.47 -6.54
CA LYS A 70 -2.27 1.63 -6.88
C LYS A 70 -3.72 1.42 -6.44
N ASP A 71 -4.27 0.25 -6.67
CA ASP A 71 -5.66 -0.08 -6.31
C ASP A 71 -5.83 -0.07 -4.77
N ALA A 72 -4.79 -0.44 -4.02
CA ALA A 72 -4.70 -0.28 -2.57
C ALA A 72 -4.37 1.16 -2.10
N GLY A 73 -4.24 2.12 -3.03
CA GLY A 73 -3.97 3.52 -2.74
C GLY A 73 -2.57 3.84 -2.21
N ILE A 74 -1.61 2.91 -2.24
CA ILE A 74 -0.25 3.09 -1.70
C ILE A 74 0.63 3.92 -2.64
N ILE A 75 0.36 3.82 -3.94
CA ILE A 75 1.10 4.54 -4.97
C ILE A 75 0.15 5.19 -5.95
N ASN A 76 0.68 6.16 -6.67
CA ASN A 76 0.02 6.75 -7.82
C ASN A 76 1.06 7.04 -8.91
N TYR A 77 0.64 7.59 -10.04
CA TYR A 77 1.55 7.92 -11.12
C TYR A 77 1.21 9.22 -11.82
N THR A 78 2.23 9.87 -12.38
CA THR A 78 2.07 10.96 -13.35
C THR A 78 2.48 10.46 -14.73
N LYS A 79 1.89 11.03 -15.78
CA LYS A 79 2.28 10.73 -17.16
C LYS A 79 3.21 11.82 -17.69
N GLN A 80 4.32 11.42 -18.29
CA GLN A 80 5.17 12.31 -19.07
C GLN A 80 5.42 11.65 -20.43
N GLY A 81 4.85 12.25 -21.48
CA GLY A 81 4.79 11.62 -22.80
C GLY A 81 4.04 10.28 -22.76
N THR A 82 4.70 9.20 -23.17
CA THR A 82 4.14 7.83 -23.19
C THR A 82 4.45 7.03 -21.94
N GLN A 83 5.24 7.58 -21.00
CA GLN A 83 5.68 6.88 -19.80
C GLN A 83 4.87 7.31 -18.57
N SER A 84 4.58 6.34 -17.71
CA SER A 84 4.01 6.56 -16.38
C SER A 84 5.10 6.46 -15.33
N TYR A 85 5.20 7.48 -14.50
CA TYR A 85 6.17 7.63 -13.43
C TYR A 85 5.49 7.52 -12.08
N TYR A 86 5.91 6.58 -11.25
CA TYR A 86 5.22 6.19 -10.03
C TYR A 86 5.81 6.87 -8.80
N TYR A 87 4.96 7.16 -7.82
CA TYR A 87 5.34 7.75 -6.54
C TYR A 87 4.46 7.21 -5.42
N ILE A 88 4.95 7.28 -4.18
CA ILE A 88 4.19 6.91 -2.98
C ILE A 88 3.08 7.94 -2.75
N ASP A 89 1.86 7.48 -2.51
CA ASP A 89 0.67 8.32 -2.30
C ASP A 89 -0.09 7.89 -1.03
N ASN A 90 -1.01 8.73 -0.55
CA ASN A 90 -1.91 8.47 0.59
C ASN A 90 -1.28 7.88 1.86
N VAL A 91 -0.02 8.23 2.15
CA VAL A 91 0.68 7.72 3.36
C VAL A 91 -0.10 8.05 4.62
N GLN A 92 -0.62 9.27 4.75
CA GLN A 92 -1.35 9.69 5.94
C GLN A 92 -2.63 8.88 6.16
N SER A 93 -3.51 8.81 5.16
CA SER A 93 -4.79 8.09 5.29
C SER A 93 -4.59 6.60 5.57
N ASN A 94 -3.61 5.95 4.93
CA ASN A 94 -3.28 4.56 5.19
C ASN A 94 -2.74 4.34 6.61
N ILE A 95 -1.92 5.26 7.11
CA ILE A 95 -1.44 5.23 8.50
C ILE A 95 -2.60 5.42 9.48
N ASP A 96 -3.50 6.36 9.24
CA ASP A 96 -4.64 6.64 10.11
C ASP A 96 -5.51 5.39 10.26
N LYS A 97 -5.83 4.71 9.14
CA LYS A 97 -6.59 3.45 9.15
C LYS A 97 -5.89 2.35 9.97
N MET A 98 -4.59 2.19 9.78
CA MET A 98 -3.79 1.21 10.53
C MET A 98 -3.72 1.54 12.03
N GLN A 99 -3.63 2.83 12.38
CA GLN A 99 -3.66 3.29 13.78
C GLN A 99 -5.02 3.04 14.42
N HIS A 100 -6.12 3.34 13.72
CA HIS A 100 -7.48 3.06 14.19
C HIS A 100 -7.66 1.58 14.52
N LEU A 101 -7.36 0.69 13.58
CA LEU A 101 -7.46 -0.76 13.81
C LEU A 101 -6.60 -1.22 15.00
N THR A 102 -5.35 -0.76 15.08
CA THR A 102 -4.44 -1.14 16.17
C THR A 102 -4.98 -0.69 17.52
N ASN A 103 -5.48 0.55 17.60
CA ASN A 103 -6.07 1.10 18.82
C ASN A 103 -7.32 0.33 19.25
N ASP A 104 -8.15 -0.10 18.30
CA ASP A 104 -9.37 -0.84 18.59
C ASP A 104 -9.08 -2.28 19.05
N LEU A 105 -8.09 -2.95 18.45
CA LEU A 105 -7.61 -4.25 18.90
C LEU A 105 -7.03 -4.22 20.33
N LEU A 106 -6.33 -3.14 20.70
CA LEU A 106 -5.81 -2.95 22.05
C LEU A 106 -6.92 -2.88 23.11
N LYS A 107 -8.11 -2.37 22.76
CA LYS A 107 -9.26 -2.29 23.68
C LYS A 107 -9.86 -3.67 24.04
N ILE A 108 -9.55 -4.72 23.28
CA ILE A 108 -10.02 -6.09 23.56
C ILE A 108 -8.97 -6.91 24.32
N THR A 109 -7.70 -6.54 24.22
CA THR A 109 -6.58 -7.26 24.84
C THR A 109 -6.21 -6.76 26.24
N CYS A 110 -6.90 -5.71 26.72
CA CYS A 110 -6.83 -5.16 28.07
C CYS A 110 -8.19 -5.33 28.78
#